data_AF-A0A505HA02-F1
#
_entry.id   AF-A0A505HA02-F1
#
_cell.length_a   1.000
_cell.length_b   1.000
_cell.length_c   1.000
_cell.angle_alpha   90.00
_cell.angle_beta   90.00
_cell.angle_gamma   90.00
#
_symmetry.space_group_name_H-M   'P 1'
#
loop_
_entity.id
_entity.type
_entity.pdbx_description
1 polymer ?
#
loop_
_entity_poly.entity_id
_entity_poly.type
_entity_poly.pdbx_seq_one_letter_code
_entity_poly.pdbx_strand_id
1 'polypeptide(L)'
;MLSSTPGPIRYPAAWSGQFERPERLNYAQVEATVVAEIQVDTAYEHHRWRHRVRYARPRPDLSVYDVPLILNEAEDRFAGYARSA
;
A
#
# COMPACT_ATOMS: atom_id res chain seq x y z
N MET A 1 -8.57 -31.71 9.32
CA MET A 1 -8.55 -30.31 9.80
C MET A 1 -8.74 -29.40 8.59
N LEU A 2 -9.91 -28.77 8.44
CA LEU A 2 -10.15 -27.80 7.36
C LEU A 2 -9.59 -26.45 7.83
N SER A 3 -8.59 -25.94 7.11
CA SER A 3 -8.13 -24.56 7.24
C SER A 3 -9.29 -23.65 6.84
N SER A 4 -9.80 -22.87 7.78
CA SER A 4 -10.81 -21.84 7.50
C SER A 4 -10.12 -20.71 6.74
N THR A 5 -10.19 -20.72 5.41
CA THR A 5 -9.79 -19.56 4.62
C THR A 5 -10.80 -18.44 4.90
N PRO A 6 -10.39 -17.30 5.51
CA PRO A 6 -11.34 -16.22 5.75
C PRO A 6 -11.83 -15.70 4.40
N GLY A 7 -13.15 -15.78 4.18
CA GLY A 7 -13.78 -15.23 2.97
C GLY A 7 -13.50 -13.72 2.84
N PRO A 8 -13.67 -13.13 1.65
CA PRO A 8 -13.31 -11.74 1.40
C PRO A 8 -14.06 -10.78 2.33
N ILE A 9 -13.32 -10.02 3.15
CA ILE A 9 -13.87 -9.00 4.02
C ILE A 9 -14.23 -7.78 3.16
N ARG A 10 -15.51 -7.42 3.14
CA ARG A 10 -16.01 -6.27 2.37
C ARG A 10 -15.88 -5.00 3.19
N TYR A 11 -14.84 -4.21 2.94
CA TYR A 11 -14.65 -2.92 3.60
C TYR A 11 -15.47 -1.80 2.93
N PRO A 12 -15.97 -0.82 3.69
CA PRO A 12 -16.54 0.40 3.13
C PRO A 12 -15.51 1.12 2.26
N ALA A 13 -15.93 1.73 1.14
CA ALA A 13 -15.04 2.48 0.26
C ALA A 13 -14.21 3.55 1.00
N ALA A 14 -14.82 4.19 1.99
CA ALA A 14 -14.20 5.20 2.86
C ALA A 14 -12.94 4.69 3.58
N TRP A 15 -12.83 3.38 3.85
CA TRP A 15 -11.64 2.78 4.47
C TRP A 15 -10.37 3.01 3.63
N SER A 16 -10.50 2.95 2.29
CA SER A 16 -9.38 3.18 1.37
C SER A 16 -9.12 4.65 1.02
N GLY A 17 -9.98 5.58 1.44
CA GLY A 17 -9.92 6.98 1.02
C GLY A 17 -10.49 7.25 -0.38
N GLN A 18 -11.13 6.27 -1.03
CA GLN A 18 -11.85 6.47 -2.30
C GLN A 18 -13.25 7.04 -2.04
N PHE A 19 -13.34 8.36 -1.81
CA PHE A 19 -14.63 9.02 -1.55
C PHE A 19 -15.49 9.19 -2.82
N GLU A 20 -14.88 9.25 -4.01
CA GLU A 20 -15.57 9.38 -5.29
C GLU A 20 -16.14 8.05 -5.83
N ARG A 21 -15.77 6.91 -5.22
CA ARG A 21 -16.27 5.58 -5.57
C ARG A 21 -16.88 4.91 -4.35
N PRO A 22 -18.19 5.04 -4.12
CA PRO A 22 -18.85 4.49 -2.93
C PRO A 22 -18.96 2.95 -2.92
N GLU A 23 -18.61 2.29 -4.03
CA GLU A 23 -18.65 0.84 -4.17
C GLU A 23 -17.70 0.15 -3.18
N ARG A 24 -18.19 -0.94 -2.58
CA ARG A 24 -17.40 -1.71 -1.60
C ARG A 24 -16.18 -2.31 -2.28
N LEU A 25 -15.02 -2.16 -1.64
CA LEU A 25 -13.79 -2.78 -2.12
C LEU A 25 -13.82 -4.27 -1.86
N ASN A 26 -13.57 -5.04 -2.91
CA ASN A 26 -13.31 -6.47 -2.82
C ASN A 26 -11.86 -6.65 -2.34
N TYR A 27 -11.66 -6.48 -1.04
CA TYR A 27 -10.37 -6.69 -0.42
C TYR A 27 -10.15 -8.19 -0.16
N ALA A 28 -9.06 -8.70 -0.71
CA ALA A 28 -8.54 -10.02 -0.39
C ALA A 28 -7.13 -9.84 0.16
N GLN A 29 -6.91 -10.27 1.39
CA GLN A 29 -5.57 -10.30 1.97
C GLN A 29 -4.76 -11.39 1.27
N VAL A 30 -3.56 -11.05 0.83
CA VAL A 30 -2.64 -11.95 0.15
C VAL A 30 -1.30 -11.99 0.89
N GLU A 31 -0.56 -13.08 0.70
CA GLU A 31 0.84 -13.12 1.09
C GLU A 31 1.65 -12.14 0.23
N ALA A 32 2.50 -11.33 0.86
CA ALA A 32 3.31 -10.33 0.17
C ALA A 32 4.51 -11.02 -0.52
N THR A 33 4.33 -11.38 -1.79
CA THR A 33 5.35 -12.07 -2.60
C THR A 33 5.80 -11.26 -3.82
N VAL A 34 5.14 -10.13 -4.11
CA VAL A 34 5.40 -9.31 -5.30
C VAL A 34 5.63 -7.86 -4.88
N VAL A 35 6.69 -7.25 -5.41
CA VAL A 35 6.96 -5.82 -5.29
C VAL A 35 6.34 -5.07 -6.47
N ALA A 36 5.66 -3.96 -6.19
CA ALA A 36 5.10 -3.08 -7.22
C ALA A 36 5.63 -1.66 -7.06
N GLU A 37 5.90 -1.02 -8.19
CA GLU A 37 6.20 0.41 -8.25
C GLU A 37 4.88 1.19 -8.27
N ILE A 38 4.84 2.24 -7.46
CA ILE A 38 3.69 3.14 -7.35
C ILE A 38 4.15 4.58 -7.56
N GLN A 39 3.26 5.39 -8.13
CA GLN A 39 3.40 6.83 -8.18
C GLN A 39 2.53 7.44 -7.07
N VAL A 40 3.15 8.28 -6.27
CA VAL A 40 2.51 9.01 -5.17
C VAL A 40 2.81 10.48 -5.36
N ASP A 41 1.95 11.35 -4.82
CA ASP A 41 2.36 12.73 -4.61
C ASP A 41 3.10 12.88 -3.27
N THR A 42 3.40 14.12 -2.91
CA THR A 42 4.33 14.47 -1.83
C THR A 42 3.79 14.21 -0.42
N ALA A 43 2.49 14.02 -0.20
CA ALA A 43 1.92 14.02 1.15
C ALA A 43 1.96 12.63 1.83
N TYR A 44 2.95 12.45 2.70
CA TYR A 44 3.12 11.27 3.58
C TYR A 44 2.96 11.67 5.05
N GLU A 45 2.01 11.07 5.76
CA GLU A 45 1.83 11.28 7.20
C GLU A 45 1.32 9.99 7.85
N HIS A 46 1.69 9.72 9.11
CA HIS A 46 1.21 8.56 9.86
C HIS A 46 1.37 7.24 9.10
N HIS A 47 2.51 7.09 8.43
CA HIS A 47 2.83 5.93 7.60
C HIS A 47 1.93 5.70 6.38
N ARG A 48 1.18 6.73 5.96
CA ARG A 48 0.21 6.64 4.86
C ARG A 48 0.37 7.80 3.88
N TRP A 49 0.35 7.46 2.59
CA TRP A 49 0.13 8.44 1.53
C TRP A 49 -1.29 8.98 1.62
N ARG A 50 -1.43 10.28 1.86
CA ARG A 50 -2.74 10.90 2.13
C ARG A 50 -3.57 11.09 0.86
N HIS A 51 -2.93 11.05 -0.29
CA HIS A 51 -3.57 11.28 -1.58
C HIS A 51 -3.51 10.05 -2.49
N ARG A 52 -3.74 10.27 -3.79
CA ARG A 52 -3.93 9.22 -4.77
C ARG A 52 -2.60 8.53 -5.11
N VAL A 53 -2.49 7.29 -4.66
CA VAL A 53 -1.49 6.34 -5.15
C VAL A 53 -1.93 5.76 -6.49
N ARG A 54 -1.06 5.78 -7.50
CA ARG A 54 -1.29 5.14 -8.80
C ARG A 54 -0.32 3.98 -8.96
N TYR A 55 -0.83 2.83 -9.39
CA TYR A 55 0.00 1.71 -9.78
C TYR A 55 0.80 2.05 -11.05
N ALA A 56 2.11 1.77 -11.04
CA ALA A 56 2.97 1.93 -12.21
C ALA A 56 3.24 0.59 -12.90
N ARG A 57 3.92 -0.35 -12.23
CA ARG A 57 4.36 -1.64 -12.81
C ARG A 57 4.82 -2.63 -11.73
N PRO A 58 4.90 -3.95 -12.02
CA PRO A 58 5.54 -4.89 -11.11
C PRO A 58 7.08 -4.77 -11.20
N ARG A 59 7.78 -5.11 -10.12
CA ARG A 59 9.25 -5.14 -10.03
C ARG A 59 9.74 -6.57 -9.75
N PRO A 60 9.70 -7.47 -10.77
CA PRO A 60 10.15 -8.85 -10.60
C PRO A 60 11.67 -8.95 -10.36
N ASP A 61 12.39 -7.86 -10.60
CA ASP A 61 13.81 -7.69 -10.29
C ASP A 61 14.09 -7.48 -8.79
N LEU A 62 13.06 -7.28 -7.96
CA LEU A 62 13.19 -7.04 -6.52
C LEU A 62 12.49 -8.12 -5.69
N SER A 63 13.14 -8.54 -4.62
CA SER A 63 12.52 -9.32 -3.56
C SER A 63 11.79 -8.41 -2.58
N VAL A 64 10.77 -8.96 -1.92
CA VAL A 64 10.09 -8.27 -0.80
C VAL A 64 11.03 -7.96 0.36
N TYR A 65 12.14 -8.70 0.48
CA TYR A 65 13.18 -8.45 1.48
C TYR A 65 14.13 -7.31 1.09
N ASP A 66 14.12 -6.87 -0.18
CA ASP A 66 14.94 -5.75 -0.65
C ASP A 66 14.27 -4.38 -0.43
N VAL A 67 12.98 -4.37 -0.09
CA VAL A 67 12.19 -3.15 0.13
C VAL A 67 12.22 -2.81 1.63
N PRO A 68 12.80 -1.66 2.03
CA PRO A 68 12.86 -1.30 3.43
C PRO A 68 11.45 -1.03 3.98
N LEU A 69 11.18 -1.60 5.16
CA LEU A 69 9.94 -1.37 5.87
C LEU A 69 9.98 0.02 6.53
N ILE A 70 8.94 0.82 6.30
CA ILE A 70 8.79 2.11 6.99
C ILE A 70 8.08 1.83 8.32
N LEU A 71 8.86 1.49 9.34
CA LEU A 71 8.36 1.07 10.66
C LEU A 71 8.26 2.22 11.67
N ASN A 72 8.92 3.36 11.44
CA ASN A 72 8.94 4.53 12.33
C ASN A 72 9.26 5.83 11.57
N GLU A 73 8.58 6.94 11.91
CA GLU A 73 8.78 8.26 11.25
C GLU A 73 10.22 8.78 11.39
N ALA A 74 10.90 8.46 12.49
CA ALA A 74 12.28 8.89 12.76
C ALA A 74 13.36 8.07 12.01
N GLU A 75 13.03 6.88 11.51
CA GLU A 75 13.92 6.00 10.72
C GLU A 75 13.51 5.91 9.24
N ASP A 76 12.64 6.81 8.79
CA ASP A 76 12.14 6.80 7.42
C ASP A 76 13.23 7.19 6.42
N ARG A 77 13.92 6.17 5.90
CA ARG A 77 14.92 6.30 4.84
C ARG A 77 14.33 6.89 3.56
N PHE A 78 13.00 6.93 3.41
CA PHE A 78 12.31 7.55 2.29
C PHE A 78 11.90 9.01 2.51
N ALA A 79 12.15 9.59 3.68
CA ALA A 79 11.93 11.01 3.94
C ALA A 79 12.73 11.94 2.97
N GLY A 80 13.77 11.42 2.31
CA GLY A 80 14.48 12.11 1.23
C GLY A 80 13.75 12.09 -0.11
N TYR A 81 13.05 11.00 -0.43
CA TYR A 81 12.28 10.86 -1.67
C TYR A 81 11.03 11.75 -1.67
N ALA A 82 10.37 11.89 -0.51
CA ALA A 82 9.22 12.79 -0.35
C ALA A 82 9.60 14.29 -0.48
N ARG A 83 10.87 14.68 -0.37
CA ARG A 83 11.31 16.09 -0.47
C ARG A 83 11.86 16.49 -1.84
N SER A 84 11.99 15.57 -2.77
CA SER A 84 12.71 15.79 -4.04
C SER A 84 11.81 15.74 -5.29
N ALA A 85 10.48 15.76 -5.12
CA ALA A 85 9.49 15.77 -6.20
C ALA A 85 8.68 17.06 -6.23
#